data_AF-A0A7D4Y262-F1
#
_entry.id   AF-A0A7D4Y262-F1
#
_cell.length_a   1.000
_cell.length_b   1.000
_cell.length_c   1.000
_cell.angle_alpha   90.00
_cell.angle_beta   90.00
_cell.angle_gamma   90.00
#
_symmetry.space_group_name_H-M   'P 1'
#
loop_
_entity.id
_entity.type
_entity.pdbx_description
1 polymer ?
#
loop_
_entity_poly.entity_id
_entity_poly.type
_entity_poly.pdbx_seq_one_letter_code
_entity_poly.pdbx_strand_id
1 'polypeptide(L)'
;MAFERTDARPDPPTDARPDSSTGARVDPERIRRQLRCQTERIQRREVEEAVSKLEARGDLTDEQRETVRHLGAALRRRITARPEAALERSGPGDATVRSLARLFDADGEAAVSPDE
;
A
#
# COMPACT_ATOMS: atom_id res chain seq x y z
N MET A 1 3.07 11.02 68.89
CA MET A 1 2.31 10.47 67.76
C MET A 1 1.12 11.36 67.48
N ALA A 2 0.95 11.80 66.23
CA ALA A 2 -0.30 12.16 65.53
C ALA A 2 0.01 13.20 64.43
N PHE A 3 0.27 12.71 63.21
CA PHE A 3 0.25 13.51 61.98
C PHE A 3 -0.99 13.07 61.20
N GLU A 4 -1.98 13.94 61.05
CA GLU A 4 -3.08 13.77 60.10
C GLU A 4 -3.25 15.09 59.35
N ARG A 5 -2.69 15.13 58.14
CA ARG A 5 -3.35 14.92 56.84
C ARG A 5 -3.94 16.22 56.31
N THR A 6 -3.09 16.92 55.57
CA THR A 6 -3.45 18.00 54.66
C THR A 6 -4.35 17.43 53.56
N ASP A 7 -5.59 17.92 53.48
CA ASP A 7 -6.51 17.62 52.39
C ASP A 7 -5.92 18.17 51.08
N ALA A 8 -5.44 17.25 50.25
CA ALA A 8 -5.00 17.53 48.90
C ALA A 8 -6.24 17.76 48.01
N ARG A 9 -6.28 18.94 47.41
CA ARG A 9 -7.27 19.36 46.42
C ARG A 9 -7.21 18.38 45.22
N PRO A 10 -8.33 17.78 44.78
CA PRO A 10 -8.30 16.91 43.60
C PRO A 10 -8.07 17.75 42.34
N ASP A 11 -7.10 17.35 41.53
CA ASP A 11 -6.86 17.91 40.20
C ASP A 11 -8.11 17.79 39.32
N PRO A 12 -8.40 18.77 38.44
CA PRO A 12 -9.50 18.65 37.50
C PRO A 12 -9.25 17.46 36.56
N PRO A 13 -10.30 16.73 36.15
CA PRO A 13 -10.13 15.69 35.15
C PRO A 13 -9.64 16.37 33.86
N THR A 14 -8.43 16.01 33.44
CA THR A 14 -7.96 16.24 32.08
C THR A 14 -9.03 15.68 31.16
N ASP A 15 -9.73 16.58 30.47
CA ASP A 15 -10.60 16.28 29.33
C ASP A 15 -9.70 15.72 28.23
N ALA A 16 -9.26 14.47 28.41
CA ALA A 16 -8.62 13.67 27.39
C ALA A 16 -9.72 13.29 26.39
N ARG A 17 -10.13 14.28 25.61
CA ARG A 17 -10.81 14.05 24.35
C ARG A 17 -9.91 13.08 23.58
N PRO A 18 -10.36 11.86 23.26
CA PRO A 18 -9.62 11.09 22.29
C PRO A 18 -9.69 11.91 20.99
N ASP A 19 -8.54 12.41 20.54
CA ASP A 19 -8.35 12.85 19.16
C ASP A 19 -8.59 11.65 18.24
N SER A 20 -9.86 11.29 18.03
CA SER A 20 -10.28 10.24 17.11
C SER A 20 -10.32 10.74 15.66
N SER A 21 -9.75 11.91 15.39
CA SER A 21 -9.48 12.44 14.05
C SER A 21 -8.04 12.18 13.57
N THR A 22 -7.28 11.31 14.23
CA THR A 22 -5.94 10.92 13.76
C THR A 22 -6.04 9.74 12.79
N GLY A 23 -6.09 10.05 11.49
CA GLY A 23 -5.74 9.18 10.36
C GLY A 23 -6.42 7.82 10.34
N ALA A 24 -7.44 7.65 9.49
CA ALA A 24 -8.00 6.34 9.17
C ALA A 24 -6.85 5.32 9.00
N ARG A 25 -6.73 4.37 9.95
CA ARG A 25 -5.61 3.43 9.99
C ARG A 25 -5.48 2.80 8.60
N VAL A 26 -4.32 2.99 7.96
CA VAL A 26 -4.08 2.44 6.62
C VAL A 26 -4.29 0.94 6.67
N ASP A 27 -5.28 0.46 5.92
CA ASP A 27 -5.70 -0.94 5.91
C ASP A 27 -4.80 -1.76 4.97
N PRO A 28 -4.06 -2.77 5.46
CA PRO A 28 -3.17 -3.61 4.64
C PRO A 28 -3.88 -4.28 3.46
N GLU A 29 -5.14 -4.68 3.60
CA GLU A 29 -5.86 -5.35 2.52
C GLU A 29 -6.23 -4.38 1.38
N ARG A 30 -6.55 -3.12 1.72
CA ARG A 30 -6.72 -2.05 0.72
C ARG A 30 -5.44 -1.83 -0.07
N ILE A 31 -4.29 -1.73 0.60
CA ILE A 31 -2.98 -1.55 -0.07
C ILE A 31 -2.67 -2.75 -0.96
N ARG A 32 -2.94 -3.97 -0.49
CA ARG A 32 -2.71 -5.19 -1.26
C ARG A 32 -3.56 -5.25 -2.53
N ARG A 33 -4.84 -4.85 -2.46
CA ARG A 33 -5.73 -4.77 -3.63
C ARG A 33 -5.23 -3.75 -4.64
N GLN A 34 -4.84 -2.57 -4.16
CA GLN A 34 -4.29 -1.53 -5.04
C GLN A 34 -3.01 -1.99 -5.73
N LEU A 35 -2.08 -2.60 -4.99
CA LEU A 35 -0.86 -3.18 -5.54
C LEU A 35 -1.16 -4.21 -6.65
N ARG A 36 -2.12 -5.12 -6.43
CA ARG A 36 -2.54 -6.10 -7.44
C ARG A 36 -3.07 -5.41 -8.70
N CYS A 37 -4.00 -4.46 -8.56
CA CYS A 37 -4.57 -3.76 -9.71
C CYS A 37 -3.52 -2.95 -10.48
N GLN A 38 -2.63 -2.24 -9.78
CA GLN A 38 -1.57 -1.44 -10.41
C GLN A 38 -0.58 -2.34 -11.17
N THR A 39 -0.13 -3.42 -10.54
CA THR A 39 0.84 -4.33 -11.16
C THR A 39 0.25 -5.12 -12.32
N GLU A 40 -1.05 -5.42 -12.30
CA GLU A 40 -1.79 -5.97 -13.45
C GLU A 40 -1.85 -5.00 -14.62
N ARG A 41 -2.14 -3.71 -14.35
CA ARG A 41 -2.14 -2.67 -15.38
C ARG A 41 -0.78 -2.48 -16.01
N ILE A 42 0.29 -2.43 -15.20
CA ILE A 42 1.67 -2.33 -15.67
C ILE A 42 2.01 -3.57 -16.51
N GLN A 43 1.79 -4.78 -15.99
CA GLN A 43 2.08 -6.02 -16.72
C GLN A 43 1.40 -6.04 -18.09
N ARG A 44 0.12 -5.66 -18.17
CA ARG A 44 -0.62 -5.63 -19.44
C ARG A 44 0.03 -4.67 -20.44
N ARG A 45 0.28 -3.42 -20.02
CA ARG A 45 0.92 -2.40 -20.85
C ARG A 45 2.29 -2.86 -21.37
N GLU A 46 3.14 -3.36 -20.47
CA GLU A 46 4.51 -3.76 -20.83
C GLU A 46 4.51 -4.98 -21.76
N VAL A 47 3.59 -5.93 -21.56
CA VAL A 47 3.45 -7.09 -22.46
C VAL A 47 2.94 -6.66 -23.83
N GLU A 48 1.94 -5.78 -23.90
CA GLU A 48 1.44 -5.21 -25.16
C GLU A 48 2.55 -4.46 -25.92
N GLU A 49 3.33 -3.63 -25.21
CA GLU A 49 4.46 -2.91 -25.79
C GLU A 49 5.56 -3.86 -26.29
N ALA A 50 5.89 -4.90 -25.51
CA ALA A 50 6.87 -5.89 -25.89
C ALA A 50 6.44 -6.70 -27.13
N VAL A 51 5.18 -7.15 -27.18
CA VAL A 51 4.61 -7.85 -28.33
C VAL A 51 4.65 -6.96 -29.56
N SER A 52 4.21 -5.70 -29.46
CA SER A 52 4.24 -4.74 -30.57
C SER A 52 5.65 -4.53 -31.12
N LYS A 53 6.65 -4.38 -30.25
CA LYS A 53 8.06 -4.22 -30.65
C LYS A 53 8.63 -5.49 -31.31
N LEU A 54 8.19 -6.67 -30.90
CA LEU A 54 8.63 -7.94 -31.48
C LEU A 54 7.98 -8.16 -32.85
N GLU A 55 6.69 -7.88 -32.99
CA GLU A 55 5.96 -7.95 -34.27
C GLU A 55 6.55 -6.99 -35.33
N ALA A 56 7.05 -5.82 -34.90
CA ALA A 56 7.73 -4.90 -35.81
C ALA A 56 9.06 -5.45 -36.38
N ARG A 57 9.63 -6.51 -35.80
CA ARG A 57 10.90 -7.12 -36.23
C ARG A 57 10.71 -8.38 -37.09
N GLY A 58 9.49 -8.85 -37.26
CA GLY A 58 9.17 -10.05 -38.02
C GLY A 58 7.94 -10.77 -37.46
N ASP A 59 7.64 -11.93 -38.02
CA ASP A 59 6.45 -12.69 -37.64
C ASP A 59 6.60 -13.29 -36.24
N LEU A 60 5.78 -12.82 -35.32
CA LEU A 60 5.65 -13.36 -33.97
C LEU A 60 4.55 -14.42 -33.96
N THR A 61 4.90 -15.66 -33.63
CA THR A 61 3.90 -16.74 -33.53
C THR A 61 3.04 -16.59 -32.28
N ASP A 62 1.88 -17.25 -32.26
CA ASP A 62 1.01 -17.26 -31.08
C ASP A 62 1.69 -17.88 -29.85
N GLU A 63 2.53 -18.89 -30.05
CA GLU A 63 3.32 -19.51 -28.98
C GLU A 63 4.37 -18.55 -28.39
N GLN A 64 5.00 -17.74 -29.25
CA GLN A 64 5.96 -16.72 -28.81
C GLN A 64 5.24 -15.58 -28.06
N ARG A 65 4.07 -15.14 -28.56
CA ARG A 65 3.21 -14.18 -27.84
C ARG A 65 2.85 -14.69 -26.45
N GLU A 66 2.46 -15.96 -26.34
CA GLU A 66 2.11 -16.56 -25.06
C GLU A 66 3.33 -16.67 -24.13
N THR A 67 4.51 -16.98 -24.67
CA THR A 67 5.76 -16.97 -23.91
C THR A 67 6.05 -15.60 -23.29
N VAL A 68 5.82 -14.52 -24.02
CA VAL A 68 5.98 -13.14 -23.49
C VAL A 68 4.97 -12.85 -22.38
N ARG A 69 3.71 -13.29 -22.54
CA ARG A 69 2.68 -13.15 -21.49
C ARG A 69 3.03 -13.91 -20.23
N HIS A 70 3.51 -15.15 -20.36
CA HIS A 70 3.99 -15.96 -19.24
C HIS A 70 5.18 -15.31 -18.53
N LEU A 71 6.14 -14.76 -19.29
CA LEU A 71 7.26 -14.02 -18.71
C LEU A 71 6.77 -12.81 -17.90
N GLY A 72 5.87 -12.00 -18.46
CA GLY A 72 5.28 -10.87 -17.74
C GLY A 72 4.58 -11.29 -16.45
N ALA A 73 3.84 -12.40 -16.47
CA ALA A 73 3.16 -12.92 -15.28
C ALA A 73 4.15 -13.42 -14.23
N ALA A 74 5.22 -14.09 -14.64
CA ALA A 74 6.28 -14.57 -13.75
C ALA A 74 7.02 -13.40 -13.09
N LEU A 75 7.36 -12.36 -13.86
CA LEU A 75 8.00 -11.15 -13.34
C LEU A 75 7.12 -10.45 -12.31
N ARG A 76 5.83 -10.23 -12.64
CA ARG A 76 4.87 -9.65 -11.70
C ARG A 76 4.85 -10.43 -10.38
N ARG A 77 4.62 -11.75 -10.45
CA ARG A 77 4.57 -12.62 -9.26
C ARG A 77 5.85 -12.52 -8.42
N ARG A 78 7.02 -12.55 -9.06
CA ARG A 78 8.32 -12.49 -8.36
C ARG A 78 8.55 -11.15 -7.67
N ILE A 79 8.15 -10.05 -8.31
CA ILE A 79 8.29 -8.69 -7.77
C ILE A 79 7.31 -8.47 -6.60
N THR A 80 6.05 -8.90 -6.73
CA THR A 80 5.02 -8.63 -5.72
C THR A 80 4.98 -9.62 -4.56
N ALA A 81 5.62 -10.78 -4.67
CA ALA A 81 5.57 -11.82 -3.64
C ALA A 81 5.97 -11.33 -2.23
N ARG A 82 7.08 -10.57 -2.13
CA ARG A 82 7.56 -10.04 -0.84
C ARG A 82 6.62 -8.99 -0.24
N PRO A 83 6.24 -7.91 -0.95
CA PRO A 83 5.31 -6.93 -0.39
C PRO A 83 3.93 -7.50 -0.08
N GLU A 84 3.39 -8.41 -0.90
CA GLU A 84 2.12 -9.10 -0.58
C GLU A 84 2.22 -9.88 0.72
N ALA A 85 3.27 -10.68 0.90
CA ALA A 85 3.47 -11.46 2.12
C ALA A 85 3.72 -10.57 3.36
N ALA A 86 4.35 -9.41 3.17
CA ALA A 86 4.53 -8.43 4.25
C ALA A 86 3.20 -7.82 4.71
N LEU A 87 2.31 -7.46 3.76
CA LEU A 87 0.97 -6.95 4.06
C LEU A 87 0.10 -8.00 4.76
N GLU A 88 0.17 -9.26 4.34
CA GLU A 88 -0.58 -10.38 4.97
C GLU A 88 -0.22 -10.57 6.45
N ARG A 89 1.03 -10.31 6.84
CA ARG A 89 1.50 -10.44 8.22
C ARG A 89 1.30 -9.18 9.07
N SER A 90 0.93 -8.06 8.44
CA SER A 90 0.87 -6.76 9.11
C SER A 90 -0.54 -6.43 9.58
N GLY A 91 -0.64 -5.73 10.71
CA GLY A 91 -1.91 -5.17 11.21
C GLY A 91 -2.18 -3.75 10.71
N PRO A 92 -3.43 -3.25 10.85
CA PRO A 92 -3.76 -1.86 10.52
C PRO A 92 -2.94 -0.85 11.32
N GLY A 93 -2.27 0.07 10.62
CA GLY A 93 -1.41 1.08 11.23
C GLY A 93 0.02 0.63 11.57
N ASP A 94 0.45 -0.56 11.11
CA ASP A 94 1.85 -0.98 11.18
C ASP A 94 2.76 -0.06 10.33
N ALA A 95 4.00 0.13 10.76
CA ALA A 95 5.00 0.91 10.02
C ALA A 95 5.29 0.31 8.63
N THR A 96 5.22 -1.01 8.50
CA THR A 96 5.33 -1.76 7.24
C THR A 96 4.22 -1.37 6.28
N VAL A 97 2.97 -1.32 6.75
CA VAL A 97 1.81 -0.95 5.93
C VAL A 97 1.95 0.49 5.43
N ARG A 98 2.32 1.43 6.31
CA ARG A 98 2.58 2.83 5.91
C ARG A 98 3.72 2.95 4.89
N SER A 99 4.79 2.18 5.07
CA SER A 99 5.95 2.23 4.16
C SER A 99 5.58 1.69 2.78
N LEU A 100 4.83 0.59 2.72
CA LEU A 100 4.35 0.01 1.47
C LEU A 100 3.30 0.90 0.81
N ALA A 101 2.43 1.54 1.59
CA ALA A 101 1.45 2.47 1.07
C ALA A 101 2.11 3.67 0.38
N ARG A 102 3.16 4.24 0.96
CA ARG A 102 3.96 5.29 0.32
C ARG A 102 4.72 4.80 -0.90
N LEU A 103 5.36 3.64 -0.81
CA LEU A 103 6.16 3.09 -1.91
C LEU A 103 5.32 2.81 -3.16
N PHE A 104 4.06 2.45 -2.98
CA PHE A 104 3.12 2.13 -4.08
C PHE A 104 2.06 3.22 -4.30
N ASP A 105 2.26 4.43 -3.75
CA ASP A 105 1.33 5.56 -3.88
C ASP A 105 -0.13 5.20 -3.54
N ALA A 106 -0.29 4.35 -2.54
CA ALA A 106 -1.57 3.77 -2.12
C ALA A 106 -2.23 4.50 -0.94
N ASP A 107 -1.59 5.52 -0.39
CA ASP A 107 -2.21 6.43 0.58
C ASP A 107 -3.28 7.33 -0.05
N GLY A 108 -3.36 7.38 -1.39
CA GLY A 108 -4.10 8.41 -2.12
C GLY A 108 -3.45 9.76 -1.91
N GLU A 109 -3.62 10.68 -2.85
CA GLU A 109 -3.39 12.08 -2.51
C GLU A 109 -4.31 12.41 -1.33
N ALA A 110 -3.75 12.54 -0.13
CA ALA A 110 -4.26 13.48 0.83
C ALA A 110 -4.19 14.81 0.10
N ALA A 111 -5.34 15.25 -0.41
CA ALA A 111 -5.56 16.46 -1.20
C ALA A 111 -4.40 17.44 -1.05
N VAL A 112 -3.59 17.58 -2.10
CA VAL A 112 -2.95 18.86 -2.33
C VAL A 112 -4.12 19.80 -2.57
N SER A 113 -4.63 20.42 -1.50
CA SER A 113 -5.50 21.57 -1.63
C SER A 113 -4.68 22.59 -2.43
N PRO A 114 -5.12 22.98 -3.63
CA PRO A 114 -4.67 24.24 -4.17
C PRO A 114 -5.24 25.27 -3.21
N ASP A 115 -4.34 26.00 -2.57
CA ASP A 115 -4.64 27.27 -1.92
C ASP A 115 -5.26 28.18 -2.99
N GLU A 116 -6.58 28.37 -2.97
CA GLU A 116 -7.32 29.49 -3.59
C GLU A 116 -8.67 29.72 -2.88
#